data_AF-A0A8X7UJ43-F1
#
_entry.id   AF-A0A8X7UJ43-F1
#
_cell.length_a   1.000
_cell.length_b   1.000
_cell.length_c   1.000
_cell.angle_alpha   90.00
_cell.angle_beta   90.00
_cell.angle_gamma   90.00
#
_symmetry.space_group_name_H-M   'P 1'
#
loop_
_entity.id
_entity.type
_entity.pdbx_description
1 polymer ?
#
loop_
_entity_poly.entity_id
_entity_poly.type
_entity_poly.pdbx_seq_one_letter_code
_entity_poly.pdbx_strand_id
1 'polypeptide(L)'
;MPTYILFFCLLLILPCFVDSVYFNYTSFQRGDPANVIYHGDASPIGGAVDLGNIGNTGSVCSITYAEKVPIWDSRTGKLTDFNTSFSFMISSPNSSYGNFGHGLCFFLAPVGIQLPVNNSAGGFLGL
;
A
#
# COMPACT_ATOMS: atom_id res chain seq x y z
N MET A 1 -3.12 36.46 35.42
CA MET A 1 -3.49 35.04 35.66
C MET A 1 -4.30 34.42 34.52
N PRO A 2 -5.44 34.97 34.05
CA PRO A 2 -6.24 34.32 32.99
C PRO A 2 -5.60 34.36 31.60
N THR A 3 -4.82 35.41 31.30
CA THR A 3 -4.10 35.57 30.03
C THR A 3 -2.99 34.54 29.81
N TYR A 4 -2.29 34.13 30.86
CA TYR A 4 -1.27 33.08 30.78
C TYR A 4 -1.89 31.70 30.55
N ILE A 5 -3.08 31.44 31.11
CA ILE A 5 -3.83 30.20 30.88
C ILE A 5 -4.29 30.14 29.42
N LEU A 6 -4.86 31.21 28.89
CA LEU A 6 -5.26 31.30 27.47
C LEU A 6 -4.08 31.13 26.51
N PHE A 7 -2.94 31.76 26.80
CA PHE A 7 -1.73 31.63 25.99
C PHE A 7 -1.14 30.21 26.06
N PHE A 8 -1.12 29.59 27.24
CA PHE A 8 -0.71 28.20 27.42
C PHE A 8 -1.65 27.22 26.70
N CYS A 9 -2.96 27.45 26.77
CA CYS A 9 -3.94 26.69 25.98
C CYS A 9 -3.66 26.83 24.49
N LEU A 10 -3.38 28.03 23.97
CA LEU A 10 -3.02 28.29 22.56
C LEU A 10 -1.75 27.55 22.12
N LEU A 11 -0.73 27.49 22.98
CA LEU A 11 0.51 26.74 22.75
C LEU A 11 0.28 25.21 22.68
N LEU A 12 -0.70 24.68 23.42
CA LEU A 12 -1.07 23.27 23.36
C LEU A 12 -1.83 22.89 22.08
N ILE A 13 -2.50 23.84 21.41
CA ILE A 13 -3.24 23.60 20.15
C ILE A 13 -2.34 23.76 18.91
N LEU A 14 -1.23 24.50 19.04
CA LEU A 14 -0.30 24.79 17.94
C LEU A 14 0.35 23.56 17.27
N PRO A 15 0.64 22.43 17.94
CA PRO A 15 1.11 21.22 17.27
C PRO A 15 -0.01 20.29 16.75
N CYS A 16 -1.30 20.67 16.83
CA CYS A 16 -2.39 19.71 16.67
C CYS A 16 -2.87 19.46 15.22
N PHE A 17 -2.36 20.18 14.22
CA PHE A 17 -2.80 20.01 12.83
C PHE A 17 -1.74 19.30 11.98
N VAL A 18 -1.61 17.99 12.19
CA VAL A 18 -0.90 17.10 11.27
C VAL A 18 -1.95 16.25 10.56
N ASP A 19 -1.98 16.34 9.24
CA ASP A 19 -2.79 15.46 8.40
C ASP A 19 -2.00 14.16 8.20
N SER A 20 -2.47 13.06 8.79
CA SER A 20 -1.80 11.76 8.72
C SER A 20 -2.77 10.68 8.29
N VAL A 21 -2.25 9.75 7.47
CA VAL A 21 -2.98 8.56 7.03
C VAL A 21 -2.45 7.37 7.81
N TYR A 22 -3.35 6.60 8.41
CA TYR A 22 -3.04 5.36 9.11
C TYR A 22 -4.01 4.27 8.71
N PHE A 23 -3.47 3.12 8.33
CA PHE A 23 -4.24 1.91 8.10
C PHE A 23 -3.45 0.70 8.59
N ASN A 24 -4.17 -0.31 9.05
CA ASN A 24 -3.60 -1.57 9.53
C ASN A 24 -4.53 -2.71 9.11
N TYR A 25 -4.00 -3.60 8.27
CA TYR A 25 -4.71 -4.79 7.79
C TYR A 25 -4.11 -6.03 8.43
N THR A 26 -4.89 -6.69 9.28
CA THR A 26 -4.51 -7.97 9.91
C THR A 26 -5.09 -9.17 9.17
N SER A 27 -6.07 -8.95 8.31
CA SER A 27 -6.72 -9.98 7.47
C SER A 27 -7.31 -9.33 6.21
N PHE A 28 -7.35 -10.07 5.11
CA PHE A 28 -7.96 -9.66 3.85
C PHE A 28 -9.14 -10.56 3.50
N GLN A 29 -10.32 -9.97 3.27
CA GLN A 29 -11.55 -10.69 2.92
C GLN A 29 -12.26 -10.05 1.73
N ARG A 30 -12.99 -10.87 0.97
CA ARG A 30 -13.80 -10.37 -0.15
C ARG A 30 -15.01 -9.61 0.38
N GLY A 31 -15.18 -8.37 -0.06
CA GLY A 31 -16.33 -7.54 0.31
C GLY A 31 -16.23 -6.88 1.69
N ASP A 32 -15.08 -6.96 2.36
CA ASP A 32 -14.80 -6.11 3.51
C ASP A 32 -14.82 -4.63 3.08
N PRO A 33 -15.24 -3.70 3.96
CA PRO A 33 -15.14 -2.26 3.70
C PRO A 33 -13.70 -1.75 3.72
N ALA A 34 -12.72 -2.66 3.77
CA ALA A 34 -11.31 -2.35 3.70
C ALA A 34 -11.06 -1.55 2.42
N ASN A 35 -10.58 -0.31 2.59
CA ASN A 35 -10.13 0.60 1.53
C ASN A 35 -8.96 -0.02 0.73
N VAL A 36 -9.20 -1.13 0.05
CA VAL A 36 -8.24 -1.98 -0.62
C VAL A 36 -8.79 -2.30 -2.00
N ILE A 37 -8.00 -1.98 -3.02
CA ILE A 37 -8.33 -2.25 -4.41
C ILE A 37 -7.40 -3.35 -4.89
N TYR A 38 -7.99 -4.40 -5.46
CA TYR A 38 -7.28 -5.52 -6.06
C TYR A 38 -7.20 -5.30 -7.56
N HIS A 39 -5.99 -5.43 -8.13
CA HIS A 39 -5.74 -5.25 -9.56
C HIS A 39 -5.26 -6.56 -10.18
N GLY A 40 -5.64 -6.78 -11.45
CA GLY A 40 -5.30 -8.00 -12.18
C GLY A 40 -5.84 -9.24 -11.48
N ASP A 41 -4.99 -10.24 -11.27
CA ASP A 41 -5.36 -11.51 -10.65
C ASP A 41 -5.28 -11.51 -9.11
N ALA A 42 -5.01 -10.36 -8.47
CA ALA A 42 -4.91 -10.29 -7.01
C ALA A 42 -6.26 -10.64 -6.37
N SER A 43 -6.25 -11.51 -5.34
CA SER A 43 -7.47 -11.85 -4.63
C SER A 43 -7.23 -12.22 -3.17
N PRO A 44 -8.19 -11.96 -2.27
CA PRO A 44 -8.08 -12.40 -0.89
C PRO A 44 -8.29 -13.92 -0.77
N ILE A 45 -7.39 -14.62 -0.07
CA ILE A 45 -7.49 -16.05 0.23
C ILE A 45 -7.01 -16.32 1.67
N GLY A 46 -7.83 -17.03 2.46
CA GLY A 46 -7.44 -17.46 3.81
C GLY A 46 -7.00 -16.33 4.76
N GLY A 47 -7.47 -15.10 4.55
CA GLY A 47 -7.06 -13.92 5.32
C GLY A 47 -5.77 -13.23 4.82
N ALA A 48 -5.13 -13.74 3.77
CA ALA A 48 -4.00 -13.11 3.08
C ALA A 48 -4.42 -12.65 1.67
N VAL A 49 -3.52 -11.96 0.97
CA VAL A 49 -3.67 -11.65 -0.46
C VAL A 49 -2.84 -12.62 -1.25
N ASP A 50 -3.49 -13.32 -2.17
CA ASP A 50 -2.79 -14.08 -3.18
C ASP A 50 -2.35 -13.15 -4.32
N LEU A 51 -1.04 -13.09 -4.53
CA LEU A 51 -0.40 -12.36 -5.62
C LEU A 51 0.20 -13.30 -6.68
N GLY A 52 0.03 -14.62 -6.54
CA GLY A 52 0.58 -15.61 -7.45
C GLY A 52 -0.52 -16.57 -7.89
N ASN A 53 -1.02 -16.42 -9.11
CA ASN A 53 -1.87 -17.49 -9.66
C ASN A 53 -1.00 -18.74 -9.89
N ILE A 54 -1.09 -19.72 -8.99
CA ILE A 54 -0.42 -21.02 -9.06
C ILE A 54 -0.97 -21.79 -10.26
N GLY A 55 -0.55 -21.43 -11.46
CA GLY A 55 -1.06 -22.01 -12.71
C GLY A 55 -0.90 -21.13 -13.94
N ASN A 56 -0.68 -19.82 -13.80
CA ASN A 56 -0.56 -18.90 -14.93
C ASN A 56 0.78 -18.16 -14.95
N THR A 57 1.69 -18.59 -15.82
CA THR A 57 2.96 -17.89 -16.07
C THR A 57 2.69 -16.63 -16.89
N GLY A 58 2.46 -15.50 -16.23
CA GLY A 58 2.22 -14.21 -16.89
C GLY A 58 1.25 -13.28 -16.17
N SER A 59 0.68 -13.69 -15.04
CA SER A 59 -0.21 -12.83 -14.26
C SER A 59 0.54 -11.62 -13.69
N VAL A 60 0.01 -10.42 -13.98
CA VAL A 60 0.39 -9.18 -13.32
C VAL A 60 -0.69 -8.85 -12.32
N CYS A 61 -0.30 -8.62 -11.07
CA CYS A 61 -1.27 -8.26 -10.04
C CYS A 61 -0.65 -7.28 -9.04
N SER A 62 -1.52 -6.52 -8.39
CA SER A 62 -1.14 -5.61 -7.33
C SER A 62 -2.33 -5.33 -6.43
N ILE A 63 -2.03 -4.70 -5.30
CA ILE A 63 -3.00 -4.28 -4.30
C ILE A 63 -2.66 -2.85 -3.89
N THR A 64 -3.68 -1.98 -3.84
CA THR A 64 -3.50 -0.57 -3.47
C THR A 64 -4.48 -0.14 -2.39
N TYR A 65 -4.07 0.80 -1.53
CA TYR A 65 -5.00 1.53 -0.67
C TYR A 65 -5.96 2.38 -1.52
N ALA A 66 -7.24 2.40 -1.18
CA ALA A 66 -8.29 2.99 -2.00
C ALA A 66 -8.31 4.53 -1.95
N GLU A 67 -7.78 5.12 -0.87
CA GLU A 67 -7.76 6.58 -0.71
C GLU A 67 -6.39 7.17 -1.07
N LYS A 68 -6.38 8.49 -1.24
CA LYS A 68 -5.17 9.23 -1.58
C LYS A 68 -4.28 9.34 -0.35
N VAL A 69 -2.97 9.13 -0.54
CA VAL A 69 -1.96 9.37 0.49
C VAL A 69 -1.20 10.66 0.14
N PRO A 70 -1.35 11.75 0.92
CA PRO A 70 -0.60 12.98 0.69
C PRO A 70 0.89 12.79 1.02
N ILE A 71 1.74 12.71 0.00
CA ILE A 71 3.19 12.54 0.17
C ILE A 71 3.95 13.88 0.30
N TRP A 72 3.31 15.00 -0.05
CA TRP A 72 3.83 16.35 0.11
C TRP A 72 2.70 17.40 -0.02
N ASP A 73 2.93 18.61 0.50
CA ASP A 73 2.06 19.77 0.33
C ASP A 73 2.69 20.77 -0.65
N SER A 74 2.05 20.96 -1.80
CA SER A 74 2.51 21.89 -2.84
C SER A 74 2.52 23.37 -2.47
N ARG A 75 1.69 23.79 -1.51
CA ARG A 75 1.62 25.18 -1.04
C ARG A 75 2.74 25.49 -0.06
N THR A 76 3.09 24.54 0.81
CA THR A 76 4.08 24.76 1.88
C THR A 76 5.43 24.13 1.58
N GLY A 77 5.53 23.25 0.57
CA GLY A 77 6.74 22.49 0.25
C GLY A 77 7.09 21.41 1.29
N LYS A 78 6.20 21.17 2.27
CA LYS A 78 6.44 20.17 3.31
C LYS A 78 6.29 18.76 2.75
N LEU A 79 7.25 17.89 3.07
CA LEU A 79 7.20 16.47 2.72
C LEU A 79 6.53 15.68 3.86
N THR A 80 5.98 14.51 3.50
CA THR A 80 5.42 13.56 4.45
C THR A 80 6.41 12.42 4.69
N ASP A 81 6.69 12.13 5.95
CA ASP A 81 7.38 10.91 6.35
C ASP A 81 6.38 9.76 6.48
N PHE A 82 6.77 8.54 6.11
CA PHE A 82 5.93 7.36 6.28
C PHE A 82 6.72 6.17 6.82
N ASN A 83 6.01 5.29 7.50
CA ASN A 83 6.51 3.99 7.93
C ASN A 83 5.53 2.92 7.47
N THR A 84 6.03 1.83 6.90
CA THR A 84 5.22 0.70 6.44
C THR A 84 5.80 -0.60 6.95
N SER A 85 4.93 -1.54 7.28
CA SER A 85 5.30 -2.89 7.68
C SER A 85 4.29 -3.85 7.07
N PHE A 86 4.78 -4.89 6.41
CA PHE A 86 3.96 -5.94 5.84
C PHE A 86 4.66 -7.27 6.02
N SER A 87 3.86 -8.33 6.12
CA SER A 87 4.33 -9.71 6.16
C SER A 87 3.94 -10.40 4.87
N PHE A 88 4.83 -11.25 4.35
CA PHE A 88 4.60 -11.97 3.11
C PHE A 88 5.19 -13.39 3.20
N MET A 89 4.69 -14.28 2.35
CA MET A 89 5.21 -15.63 2.20
C MET A 89 5.47 -15.88 0.71
N ILE A 90 6.70 -16.29 0.39
CA ILE A 90 7.05 -16.79 -0.95
C ILE A 90 7.26 -18.29 -0.81
N SER A 91 6.43 -19.08 -1.48
CA SER A 91 6.55 -20.53 -1.53
C SER A 91 6.69 -20.98 -2.98
N SER A 92 7.59 -21.93 -3.23
CA SER A 92 7.82 -22.49 -4.56
C SER A 92 7.72 -24.02 -4.48
N PRO A 93 6.49 -24.57 -4.54
CA PRO A 93 6.24 -25.97 -4.25
C PRO A 93 6.81 -26.94 -5.30
N ASN A 94 7.12 -26.47 -6.52
CA ASN A 94 7.71 -27.29 -7.58
C ASN A 94 9.13 -26.80 -7.93
N SER A 95 10.10 -27.19 -7.11
CA SER A 95 11.50 -26.76 -7.20
C SER A 95 12.28 -27.33 -8.39
N SER A 96 11.68 -28.25 -9.15
CA SER A 96 12.34 -28.98 -10.25
C SER A 96 12.67 -28.11 -11.47
N TYR A 97 12.10 -26.91 -11.59
CA TYR A 97 12.24 -26.06 -12.79
C TYR A 97 13.28 -24.94 -12.71
N GLY A 98 13.98 -24.76 -11.58
CA GLY A 98 15.15 -23.87 -11.45
C GLY A 98 14.92 -22.36 -11.67
N ASN A 99 13.77 -21.93 -12.19
CA ASN A 99 13.42 -20.53 -12.41
C ASN A 99 12.56 -20.02 -11.25
N PHE A 100 13.21 -19.56 -10.19
CA PHE A 100 12.56 -18.85 -9.10
C PHE A 100 12.60 -17.35 -9.36
N GLY A 101 11.43 -16.73 -9.46
CA GLY A 101 11.27 -15.33 -9.75
C GLY A 101 9.79 -14.94 -9.78
N HIS A 102 9.45 -13.65 -9.77
CA HIS A 102 10.37 -12.52 -9.96
C HIS A 102 10.55 -11.62 -8.73
N GLY A 103 9.56 -11.57 -7.82
CA GLY A 103 9.69 -10.83 -6.57
C GLY A 103 8.39 -10.14 -6.16
N LEU A 104 8.51 -9.25 -5.18
CA LEU A 104 7.43 -8.41 -4.65
C LEU A 104 7.98 -6.98 -4.48
N CYS A 105 7.14 -5.99 -4.77
CA CYS A 105 7.50 -4.58 -4.62
C CYS A 105 6.43 -3.83 -3.82
N PHE A 106 6.87 -3.02 -2.86
CA PHE A 106 6.05 -1.94 -2.30
C PHE A 106 6.29 -0.68 -3.15
N PHE A 107 5.21 -0.03 -3.59
CA PHE A 107 5.30 1.13 -4.48
C PHE A 107 4.36 2.25 -4.04
N LEU A 108 4.69 3.46 -4.50
CA LEU A 108 3.82 4.63 -4.48
C LEU A 108 3.56 5.02 -5.94
N ALA A 109 2.31 5.34 -6.28
CA ALA A 109 1.92 5.71 -7.62
C ALA A 109 1.06 6.98 -7.63
N PRO A 110 1.09 7.77 -8.72
CA PRO A 110 0.17 8.89 -8.90
C PRO A 110 -1.29 8.42 -8.80
N VAL A 111 -2.11 9.20 -8.11
CA VAL A 111 -3.53 8.90 -7.96
C VAL A 111 -4.20 8.86 -9.33
N GLY A 112 -4.93 7.78 -9.61
CA GLY A 112 -5.69 7.61 -10.84
C GLY A 112 -4.88 7.07 -12.03
N ILE A 113 -3.62 6.69 -11.83
CA ILE A 113 -2.88 5.97 -12.88
C ILE A 113 -3.46 4.57 -13.08
N GLN A 114 -3.56 4.15 -14.34
CA GLN A 114 -3.82 2.75 -14.66
C GLN A 114 -2.49 2.00 -14.60
N LEU A 115 -2.39 1.01 -13.72
CA LEU A 115 -1.20 0.18 -13.64
C LEU A 115 -1.03 -0.60 -14.96
N PRO A 116 0.21 -0.74 -15.46
CA PRO A 116 0.45 -1.47 -16.69
C PRO A 116 0.13 -2.94 -16.44
N VAL A 117 -1.01 -3.41 -16.94
CA VAL A 117 -1.40 -4.83 -16.88
C VAL A 117 -0.78 -5.63 -18.04
N ASN A 118 -0.37 -4.93 -19.11
CA ASN A 118 0.20 -5.52 -20.30
C ASN A 118 1.71 -5.25 -20.34
N ASN A 119 2.51 -6.27 -20.69
CA ASN A 119 3.97 -6.20 -20.84
C ASN A 119 4.79 -5.84 -19.59
N SER A 120 4.21 -5.96 -18.40
CA SER A 120 4.88 -5.74 -17.10
C SER A 120 5.02 -7.05 -16.28
N ALA A 121 4.85 -8.19 -16.94
CA ALA A 121 4.98 -9.50 -16.31
C ALA A 121 6.43 -9.87 -16.00
N GLY A 122 6.62 -10.73 -15.02
CA GLY A 122 7.95 -11.21 -14.63
C GLY A 122 8.79 -10.13 -13.95
N GLY A 123 10.00 -9.87 -14.45
CA GLY A 123 10.99 -8.99 -13.80
C GLY A 123 10.56 -7.52 -13.68
N PHE A 124 9.51 -7.12 -14.39
CA PHE A 124 8.93 -5.78 -14.32
C PHE A 124 7.98 -5.59 -13.14
N LEU A 125 7.60 -6.67 -12.42
CA LEU A 125 6.83 -6.63 -11.17
C LEU A 125 5.48 -5.88 -11.26
N GLY A 126 4.91 -5.72 -12.45
CA GLY A 126 3.66 -4.98 -12.63
C GLY A 126 3.80 -3.46 -12.51
N LEU A 127 5.01 -2.91 -12.69
CA LEU A 127 5.34 -1.48 -12.57
C LEU A 127 5.74 -0.86 -13.91
#